data_AF-A0A7Y2II46-F1
#
_entry.id   AF-A0A7Y2II46-F1
#
_cell.length_a   1.000
_cell.length_b   1.000
_cell.length_c   1.000
_cell.angle_alpha   90.00
_cell.angle_beta   90.00
_cell.angle_gamma   90.00
#
_symmetry.space_group_name_H-M   'P 1'
#
loop_
_entity.id
_entity.type
_entity.pdbx_description
1 polymer ?
#
loop_
_entity_poly.entity_id
_entity_poly.type
_entity_poly.pdbx_seq_one_letter_code
_entity_poly.pdbx_strand_id
1 'polypeptide(L)' 'MTEVLDPTQRDEALKLIDAGLGGLTTRRLVPSDEVTDLLLDVRALLIPPAVVLPGPDN' A
#
# COMPACT_ATOMS: atom_id res chain seq x y z
N MET A 1 9.20 -11.64 13.01
CA MET A 1 8.19 -10.95 13.83
C MET A 1 7.25 -10.28 12.85
N THR A 2 6.00 -10.72 12.74
CA THR A 2 5.02 -10.03 11.89
C THR A 2 4.48 -8.88 12.71
N GLU A 3 4.91 -7.67 12.40
CA GLU A 3 4.35 -6.47 13.00
C GLU A 3 2.92 -6.32 12.50
N VAL A 4 1.96 -6.32 13.42
CA VAL A 4 0.54 -6.17 13.08
C VAL A 4 0.32 -4.69 12.81
N LEU A 5 -0.02 -4.34 11.57
CA LEU A 5 -0.43 -2.97 11.24
C LEU A 5 -1.54 -2.52 12.20
N ASP A 6 -1.44 -1.27 12.65
CA ASP A 6 -2.50 -0.62 13.39
C ASP A 6 -3.83 -0.77 12.62
N PRO A 7 -4.93 -1.17 13.28
CA PRO A 7 -6.20 -1.44 12.60
C PRO A 7 -6.71 -0.24 11.81
N THR A 8 -6.42 1.00 12.21
CA THR A 8 -6.80 2.20 11.45
C THR A 8 -5.98 2.36 10.17
N GLN A 9 -4.66 2.17 10.23
CA GLN A 9 -3.81 2.20 9.02
C GLN A 9 -4.17 1.08 8.04
N ARG A 10 -4.49 -0.11 8.56
CA ARG A 10 -4.96 -1.23 7.75
C ARG A 10 -6.24 -0.88 7.00
N ASP A 11 -7.22 -0.28 7.68
CA ASP A 11 -8.52 0.04 7.08
C ASP A 11 -8.41 1.18 6.04
N GLU A 12 -7.50 2.13 6.24
CA GLU A 12 -7.18 3.16 5.23
C GLU A 12 -6.50 2.56 3.99
N ALA A 13 -5.53 1.67 4.18
CA ALA A 13 -4.88 0.98 3.07
C ALA A 13 -5.88 0.13 2.27
N LEU A 14 -6.79 -0.57 2.96
CA LEU A 14 -7.87 -1.35 2.33
C LEU A 14 -8.82 -0.46 1.51
N LYS A 15 -9.20 0.71 2.02
CA LYS A 15 -10.03 1.67 1.27
C LYS A 15 -9.35 2.16 -0.01
N LEU A 16 -8.05 2.44 0.04
CA LEU A 16 -7.31 2.88 -1.15
C LEU A 16 -7.22 1.75 -2.19
N ILE A 17 -6.93 0.53 -1.72
CA ILE A 17 -6.90 -0.68 -2.56
C ILE A 17 -8.26 -0.92 -3.20
N ASP A 18 -9.35 -0.92 -2.43
CA ASP A 18 -10.70 -1.16 -2.93
C ASP A 18 -11.14 -0.09 -3.94
N ALA A 19 -10.76 1.18 -3.72
CA ALA A 19 -11.06 2.26 -4.66
C ALA A 19 -10.32 2.10 -6.00
N GLY A 20 -9.02 1.79 -5.97
CA GLY A 20 -8.21 1.59 -7.17
C GLY A 20 -8.61 0.32 -7.94
N LEU A 21 -8.81 -0.79 -7.23
CA LEU A 21 -9.24 -2.06 -7.82
C LEU A 21 -10.70 -2.02 -8.29
N GLY A 22 -11.55 -1.25 -7.63
CA GLY A 22 -12.95 -1.01 -8.02
C GLY A 22 -13.09 -0.42 -9.43
N GLY A 23 -12.15 0.42 -9.85
CA GLY A 23 -12.06 0.92 -11.23
C GLY A 23 -11.67 -0.16 -12.24
N LEU A 24 -10.85 -1.13 -11.81
CA LEU A 24 -10.33 -2.24 -12.61
C LEU A 24 -11.27 -3.46 -12.65
N THR A 25 -12.33 -3.50 -11.83
CA THR A 25 -13.34 -4.59 -11.83
C THR A 25 -14.09 -4.73 -13.15
N THR A 26 -14.06 -3.72 -14.01
CA THR A 26 -14.53 -3.80 -15.39
C THR A 26 -13.33 -3.88 -16.33
N ARG A 27 -13.28 -4.91 -17.19
CA ARG A 27 -12.22 -5.05 -18.21
C ARG A 27 -12.32 -3.91 -19.23
N ARG A 28 -11.56 -2.84 -18.98
CA ARG A 28 -11.32 -1.74 -19.92
C ARG A 28 -9.83 -1.60 -20.15
N LEU A 29 -9.48 -1.01 -21.28
CA LEU A 29 -8.11 -0.58 -21.54
C LEU A 29 -7.80 0.57 -20.59
N VAL A 30 -6.83 0.35 -19.71
CA VAL A 30 -6.30 1.34 -18.78
C VAL A 30 -4.86 1.64 -19.20
N PRO A 31 -4.43 2.91 -19.19
CA PRO A 31 -3.04 3.27 -19.42
C PRO A 31 -2.10 2.49 -18.48
N SER A 32 -0.99 1.99 -19.02
CA SER A 32 -0.01 1.24 -18.21
C SER A 32 0.60 2.07 -17.10
N ASP A 33 0.71 3.39 -17.29
CA ASP A 33 1.23 4.33 -16.29
C ASP A 33 0.28 4.43 -15.09
N GLU A 34 -1.03 4.51 -15.32
CA GLU A 34 -2.05 4.57 -14.26
C GLU A 34 -2.08 3.30 -13.41
N VAL A 35 -1.91 2.13 -14.04
CA VAL A 35 -1.78 0.85 -13.32
C VAL A 35 -0.47 0.82 -12.50
N THR A 36 0.61 1.39 -13.04
CA THR A 36 1.90 1.45 -12.37
C THR A 36 1.84 2.33 -11.11
N ASP A 37 1.22 3.51 -11.21
CA ASP A 37 1.05 4.44 -10.10
C ASP A 37 0.22 3.81 -8.97
N LEU A 38 -0.91 3.17 -9.31
CA LEU A 38 -1.73 2.48 -8.31
C LEU A 38 -0.95 1.37 -7.59
N LEU A 39 -0.15 0.58 -8.31
CA LEU A 39 0.67 -0.47 -7.71
C LEU A 39 1.78 0.09 -6.82
N LEU A 40 2.34 1.25 -7.17
CA LEU A 40 3.32 1.95 -6.35
C LEU A 40 2.70 2.50 -5.06
N ASP A 41 1.49 3.05 -5.13
CA ASP A 41 0.74 3.53 -3.96
C ASP A 41 0.38 2.38 -3.01
N VAL A 42 -0.11 1.26 -3.55
CA VAL A 42 -0.37 0.04 -2.77
C VAL A 42 0.92 -0.48 -2.13
N ARG A 43 2.03 -0.50 -2.87
CA ARG A 43 3.32 -0.88 -2.32
C ARG A 43 3.75 0.06 -1.19
N ALA A 44 3.60 1.37 -1.36
CA ALA A 44 3.97 2.35 -0.33
C ALA A 44 3.15 2.17 0.96
N LEU A 45 1.85 1.88 0.84
CA LEU A 45 0.98 1.59 1.98
C LEU A 45 1.30 0.28 2.69
N LEU A 46 1.77 -0.74 1.96
CA LEU A 46 2.08 -2.05 2.50
C LEU A 46 3.52 -2.17 3.01
N ILE A 47 4.41 -1.23 2.65
CA ILE A 47 5.75 -1.17 3.22
C ILE A 47 5.61 -0.74 4.68
N PRO A 48 6.06 -1.57 5.65
CA PRO A 48 6.10 -1.16 7.04
C PRO A 48 6.92 0.13 7.15
N PRO A 49 6.53 1.09 8.00
CA PRO A 49 7.40 2.23 8.28
C PRO A 49 8.76 1.66 8.65
N ALA A 50 9.80 2.07 7.92
CA ALA A 50 11.13 1.53 8.12
C ALA A 50 11.42 1.56 9.62
N VAL A 51 11.60 0.37 10.22
CA VAL A 51 12.10 0.26 11.59
C VAL A 51 13.37 1.11 11.59
N VAL A 52 13.32 2.25 12.26
CA VAL A 52 14.51 3.02 12.60
C VAL A 52 15.27 2.11 13.55
N LEU A 53 16.14 1.28 12.99
CA LEU A 53 17.04 0.45 13.77
C LEU A 53 17.84 1.42 14.63
N PRO A 54 17.75 1.36 15.97
CA PRO A 54 18.69 2.09 16.80
C PRO A 54 20.08 1.64 16.36
N GLY A 55 20.90 2.59 15.90
CA GLY A 55 22.30 2.31 15.58
C GLY A 55 22.96 1.65 16.79
N PRO A 56 23.95 0.76 16.58
CA PRO A 56 24.72 0.26 17.69
C PRO A 56 25.41 1.48 18.30
N ASP A 57 24.96 1.93 19.48
CA ASP A 57 25.67 2.76 20.48
C ASP A 57 24.66 3.61 21.30
N ASN A 58 24.08 3.02 22.36
CA ASN A 58 23.92 3.63 23.69
C ASN A 58 23.51 2.59 24.75
#